data_AF-A0A167EHW2-F1
#
_entry.id   AF-A0A167EHW2-F1
#
_cell.length_a   1.000
_cell.length_b   1.000
_cell.length_c   1.000
_cell.angle_alpha   90.00
_cell.angle_beta   90.00
_cell.angle_gamma   90.00
#
_symmetry.space_group_name_H-M   'P 1'
#
loop_
_entity.id
_entity.type
_entity.pdbx_description
1 polymer ?
#
loop_
_entity_poly.entity_id
_entity_poly.type
_entity_poly.pdbx_seq_one_letter_code
_entity_poly.pdbx_strand_id
1 'polypeptide(L)'
;MNFAVTDEHSVVVSRYVTSKTEEAASLHFSSGTRFFEYEPGQYRMERRDRGQNIVMIASEPLTFERSDWITIPTNTVVTVLDQTVLMHPIIDEYYQSDPALPRSSGLAESKGLVSPVVVNPSATTSPGVPPLEREGRRRDVATA
;
A
#
# COMPACT_ATOMS: atom_id res chain seq x y z
N MET A 1 -7.80 10.17 -6.69
CA MET A 1 -6.76 11.06 -6.17
C MET A 1 -6.27 10.50 -4.86
N ASN A 2 -4.94 10.33 -4.73
CA ASN A 2 -4.33 10.05 -3.45
C ASN A 2 -3.86 11.38 -2.86
N PHE A 3 -4.33 11.72 -1.66
CA PHE A 3 -4.08 13.02 -1.04
C PHE A 3 -4.03 12.84 0.47
N ALA A 4 -3.15 13.58 1.14
CA ALA A 4 -3.00 13.58 2.59
C ALA A 4 -2.93 15.02 3.09
N VAL A 5 -3.62 15.30 4.19
CA VAL A 5 -3.64 16.61 4.85
C VAL A 5 -3.64 16.40 6.36
N THR A 6 -3.09 17.37 7.10
CA THR A 6 -3.03 17.34 8.56
C THR A 6 -3.25 18.73 9.14
N ASP A 7 -3.79 18.77 10.34
CA ASP A 7 -3.91 19.94 11.22
C ASP A 7 -3.05 19.81 12.49
N GLU A 8 -1.94 19.06 12.37
CA GLU A 8 -1.01 18.68 13.44
C GLU A 8 -1.54 17.64 14.45
N HIS A 9 -2.87 17.53 14.61
CA HIS A 9 -3.49 16.61 15.57
C HIS A 9 -4.08 15.37 14.90
N SER A 10 -4.55 15.55 13.67
CA SER A 10 -5.15 14.51 12.86
C SER A 10 -4.52 14.49 11.48
N VAL A 11 -4.60 13.32 10.83
CA VAL A 11 -4.24 13.17 9.42
C VAL A 11 -5.45 12.60 8.69
N VAL A 12 -5.85 13.24 7.61
CA VAL A 12 -6.89 12.74 6.70
C VAL A 12 -6.24 12.41 5.37
N VAL A 13 -6.48 11.19 4.90
CA VAL A 13 -5.96 10.69 3.63
C VAL A 13 -7.11 10.16 2.80
N SER A 14 -7.12 10.45 1.50
CA SER A 14 -8.05 9.82 0.55
C SER A 14 -7.29 8.92 -0.41
N ARG A 15 -7.81 7.73 -0.71
CA ARG A 15 -7.48 6.93 -1.90
C ARG A 15 -8.72 6.85 -2.77
N TYR A 16 -8.69 7.44 -3.97
CA TYR A 16 -9.91 7.64 -4.76
C TYR A 16 -9.73 7.46 -6.27
N VAL A 17 -10.77 7.06 -6.98
CA VAL A 17 -10.88 7.08 -8.45
C VAL A 17 -12.33 7.31 -8.86
N THR A 18 -12.51 8.08 -9.94
CA THR A 18 -13.81 8.36 -10.56
C THR A 18 -14.21 7.22 -11.50
N SER A 19 -14.25 5.99 -11.01
CA SER A 19 -14.63 4.80 -11.77
C SER A 19 -15.14 3.69 -10.85
N LYS A 20 -16.18 2.97 -11.28
CA LYS A 20 -16.65 1.76 -10.59
C LYS A 20 -15.77 0.55 -10.87
N THR A 21 -15.16 0.50 -12.05
CA THR A 21 -14.49 -0.68 -12.60
C THR A 21 -12.97 -0.58 -12.54
N GLU A 22 -12.41 0.62 -12.41
CA GLU A 22 -10.97 0.82 -12.27
C GLU A 22 -10.58 0.95 -10.80
N GLU A 23 -9.38 0.50 -10.48
CA GLU A 23 -8.74 0.66 -9.19
C GLU A 23 -8.06 2.03 -9.11
N ALA A 24 -8.07 2.64 -7.92
CA ALA A 24 -7.28 3.83 -7.67
C ALA A 24 -5.77 3.49 -7.63
N ALA A 25 -4.91 4.49 -7.83
CA ALA A 25 -3.47 4.34 -7.59
C ALA A 25 -3.21 3.78 -6.18
N SER A 26 -2.18 2.93 -6.04
CA SER A 26 -1.91 2.21 -4.79
C SER A 26 -1.67 3.14 -3.61
N LEU A 27 -2.11 2.68 -2.45
CA LEU A 27 -1.84 3.33 -1.18
C LEU A 27 -1.92 2.27 -0.08
N HIS A 28 -0.94 2.29 0.80
CA HIS A 28 -0.78 1.31 1.86
C HIS A 28 -0.56 2.05 3.17
N PHE A 29 -0.92 1.42 4.28
CA PHE A 29 -0.51 1.88 5.59
C PHE A 29 0.12 0.76 6.40
N SER A 30 1.00 1.14 7.32
CA SER A 30 1.58 0.27 8.33
C SER A 30 1.56 1.01 9.65
N SER A 31 1.22 0.31 10.73
CA SER A 31 1.27 0.87 12.08
C SER A 31 2.11 -0.02 12.99
N GLY A 32 2.77 0.59 13.97
CA GLY A 32 3.53 -0.14 14.98
C GLY A 32 4.08 0.76 16.07
N THR A 33 5.02 0.22 16.83
CA THR A 33 5.69 0.90 17.95
C THR A 33 6.94 1.67 17.51
N ARG A 34 7.66 1.18 16.49
CA ARG A 34 8.90 1.77 15.99
C ARG A 34 9.18 1.37 14.55
N PHE A 35 9.70 2.31 13.77
CA PHE A 35 10.26 2.06 12.45
C PHE A 35 11.77 2.28 12.53
N PHE A 36 12.56 1.28 12.15
CA PHE A 36 14.01 1.37 12.26
C PHE A 36 14.75 0.53 11.23
N GLU A 37 15.97 0.95 10.96
CA GLU A 37 16.96 0.23 10.18
C GLU A 37 17.56 -0.90 11.03
N TYR A 38 17.33 -2.16 10.66
CA TYR A 38 17.89 -3.32 11.36
C TYR A 38 19.18 -3.82 10.73
N GLU A 39 19.39 -3.52 9.44
CA GLU A 39 20.62 -3.71 8.67
C GLU A 39 20.77 -2.54 7.69
N PRO A 40 21.98 -2.21 7.18
CA PRO A 40 22.17 -1.10 6.27
C PRO A 40 21.23 -1.15 5.04
N GLY A 41 20.36 -0.14 4.90
CA GLY A 41 19.35 -0.04 3.85
C GLY A 41 18.09 -0.88 4.07
N GLN A 42 17.98 -1.58 5.20
CA GLN A 42 16.91 -2.53 5.50
C GLN A 42 16.11 -2.06 6.71
N TYR A 43 14.84 -1.72 6.47
CA TYR A 43 13.95 -1.17 7.48
C TYR A 43 12.82 -2.14 7.81
N ARG A 44 12.31 -2.07 9.05
CA ARG A 44 11.14 -2.83 9.48
C ARG A 44 10.23 -2.05 10.42
N MET A 45 8.97 -2.48 10.46
CA MET A 45 7.96 -1.99 11.40
C MET A 45 7.90 -2.94 12.60
N GLU A 46 8.27 -2.48 13.79
CA GLU A 46 8.22 -3.29 15.01
C GLU A 46 6.92 -3.09 15.79
N ARG A 47 6.29 -4.18 16.23
CA ARG A 47 5.06 -4.20 17.04
C ARG A 47 5.30 -4.95 18.35
N ARG A 48 5.95 -4.29 19.32
CA ARG A 48 6.31 -4.93 20.62
C ARG A 48 5.14 -5.06 21.59
N ASP A 49 4.15 -4.19 21.49
CA ASP A 49 3.00 -4.18 22.39
C ASP A 49 1.70 -3.97 21.58
N ARG A 50 0.59 -3.76 22.31
CA ARG A 50 -0.71 -3.47 21.69
C ARG A 50 -0.81 -2.01 21.20
N GLY A 51 0.19 -1.18 21.48
CA GLY A 51 0.26 0.22 21.07
C GLY A 51 0.64 0.38 19.61
N GLN A 52 0.21 1.49 19.03
CA GLN A 52 0.49 1.88 17.64
C GLN A 52 1.05 3.30 17.68
N ASN A 53 2.30 3.47 18.11
CA ASN A 53 2.92 4.79 18.32
C ASN A 53 3.21 5.52 17.00
N ILE A 54 3.29 4.78 15.91
CA ILE A 54 3.56 5.33 14.58
C ILE A 54 2.59 4.75 13.57
N VAL A 55 2.16 5.59 12.64
CA VAL A 55 1.40 5.22 11.45
C VAL A 55 2.16 5.77 10.25
N MET A 56 2.48 4.87 9.32
CA MET A 56 3.09 5.21 8.04
C MET A 56 2.07 4.98 6.94
N ILE A 57 1.95 5.94 6.03
CA ILE A 57 1.10 5.83 4.84
C ILE A 57 1.98 6.13 3.62
N ALA A 58 1.98 5.23 2.65
CA ALA A 58 2.84 5.32 1.48
C ALA A 58 2.18 4.72 0.23
N SER A 59 2.64 5.12 -0.96
CA SER A 59 2.13 4.58 -2.24
C SER A 59 2.48 3.10 -2.44
N GLU A 60 3.51 2.61 -1.75
CA GLU A 60 4.00 1.22 -1.80
C GLU A 60 4.60 0.84 -0.43
N PRO A 61 4.66 -0.46 -0.09
CA PRO A 61 5.36 -0.92 1.11
C PRO A 61 6.83 -0.51 1.11
N LEU A 62 7.29 0.16 2.17
CA LEU A 62 8.66 0.66 2.29
C LEU A 62 9.65 -0.36 2.89
N THR A 63 9.19 -1.58 3.18
CA THR A 63 9.98 -2.64 3.82
C THR A 63 9.82 -3.95 3.06
N PHE A 64 10.76 -4.87 3.28
CA PHE A 64 10.69 -6.23 2.69
C PHE A 64 9.59 -7.08 3.32
N GLU A 65 9.29 -6.85 4.60
CA GLU A 65 8.19 -7.50 5.33
C GLU A 65 6.83 -6.92 4.90
N ARG A 66 6.36 -7.33 3.71
CA ARG A 66 5.10 -6.84 3.10
C ARG A 66 3.86 -7.16 3.94
N SER A 67 3.92 -8.20 4.78
CA SER A 67 2.83 -8.54 5.71
C SER A 67 2.52 -7.44 6.72
N ASP A 68 3.46 -6.52 6.94
CA ASP A 68 3.27 -5.39 7.84
C ASP A 68 2.48 -4.24 7.22
N TRP A 69 2.18 -4.32 5.93
CA TRP A 69 1.52 -3.29 5.17
C TRP A 69 0.14 -3.74 4.74
N ILE A 70 -0.85 -2.90 5.01
CA ILE A 70 -2.24 -3.11 4.65
C ILE A 70 -2.54 -2.18 3.47
N THR A 71 -3.03 -2.75 2.36
CA THR A 71 -3.53 -1.96 1.24
C THR A 71 -4.80 -1.22 1.64
N ILE A 72 -4.82 0.09 1.47
CA ILE A 72 -6.02 0.91 1.71
C ILE A 72 -6.99 0.64 0.57
N PRO A 73 -8.26 0.28 0.81
CA PRO A 73 -9.21 -0.03 -0.27
C PRO A 73 -9.46 1.17 -1.21
N THR A 74 -9.79 0.88 -2.46
CA THR A 74 -10.19 1.91 -3.44
C THR A 74 -11.44 2.67 -2.94
N ASN A 75 -11.44 3.99 -3.11
CA ASN A 75 -12.49 4.91 -2.70
C ASN A 75 -12.72 4.88 -1.19
N THR A 76 -11.66 5.13 -0.43
CA THR A 76 -11.65 5.14 1.04
C THR A 76 -11.01 6.42 1.55
N VAL A 77 -11.60 6.98 2.61
CA VAL A 77 -10.96 7.98 3.48
C VAL A 77 -10.34 7.27 4.67
N VAL A 78 -9.09 7.57 4.95
CA VAL A 78 -8.38 7.15 6.16
C VAL A 78 -8.26 8.36 7.07
N THR A 79 -8.63 8.20 8.33
CA THR A 79 -8.45 9.20 9.38
C THR A 79 -7.51 8.61 10.43
N VAL A 80 -6.42 9.33 10.71
CA VAL A 80 -5.53 9.04 11.82
C VAL A 80 -5.78 10.08 12.89
N LEU A 81 -6.16 9.63 14.08
CA LEU A 81 -6.28 10.45 15.28
C LEU A 81 -5.50 9.76 16.39
N ASP A 82 -4.48 10.44 16.91
CA ASP A 82 -3.48 9.85 17.80
C ASP A 82 -2.88 8.56 17.23
N GLN A 83 -3.23 7.41 17.82
CA GLN A 83 -2.76 6.07 17.47
C GLN A 83 -3.82 5.25 16.71
N THR A 84 -4.98 5.85 16.44
CA THR A 84 -6.14 5.16 15.88
C THR A 84 -6.26 5.45 14.39
N VAL A 85 -6.26 4.38 13.59
CA VAL A 85 -6.52 4.44 12.14
C VAL A 85 -7.94 4.00 11.88
N LEU A 86 -8.76 4.89 11.33
CA LEU A 86 -10.11 4.60 10.89
C LEU A 86 -10.20 4.68 9.38
N MET A 87 -10.83 3.70 8.76
CA MET A 87 -11.06 3.66 7.31
C MET A 87 -12.56 3.69 7.03
N HIS A 88 -12.99 4.65 6.22
CA HIS A 88 -14.40 4.85 5.85
C HIS A 88 -14.53 4.84 4.33
N PRO A 89 -15.46 4.07 3.75
CA PRO A 89 -15.71 4.12 2.32
C PRO A 89 -16.27 5.49 1.92
N ILE A 90 -15.87 5.97 0.75
CA ILE A 90 -16.50 7.13 0.09
C ILE A 90 -17.74 6.61 -0.62
N ILE A 91 -18.92 7.05 -0.16
CA ILE A 91 -20.21 6.66 -0.72
C ILE A 91 -20.65 7.70 -1.74
N ASP A 92 -20.39 7.41 -3.02
CA ASP A 92 -20.73 8.25 -4.17
C ASP A 92 -21.18 7.40 -5.37
N GLU A 93 -21.32 8.00 -6.55
CA GLU A 93 -21.66 7.29 -7.78
C GLU A 93 -20.60 6.28 -8.26
N TYR A 94 -19.41 6.22 -7.67
CA TYR A 94 -18.34 5.26 -7.98
C TYR A 94 -18.16 4.19 -6.89
N TYR A 95 -18.91 4.29 -5.79
CA TYR A 95 -18.92 3.30 -4.73
C TYR A 95 -19.35 1.92 -5.25
N GLN A 96 -18.67 0.89 -4.74
CA GLN A 96 -18.96 -0.50 -5.01
C GLN A 96 -19.38 -1.15 -3.69
N SER A 97 -20.64 -1.59 -3.63
CA SER A 97 -21.23 -2.20 -2.44
C SER A 97 -20.74 -3.63 -2.20
N ASP A 98 -20.30 -4.33 -3.25
CA ASP A 98 -19.72 -5.67 -3.15
C ASP A 98 -18.19 -5.60 -3.14
N PRO A 99 -17.53 -5.80 -1.99
CA PRO A 99 -16.07 -5.76 -1.90
C PRO A 99 -15.37 -6.88 -2.68
N ALA A 100 -16.09 -7.95 -3.04
CA ALA A 100 -15.54 -9.07 -3.79
C ALA A 100 -15.45 -8.78 -5.29
N LEU A 101 -16.12 -7.73 -5.79
CA LEU A 101 -16.05 -7.39 -7.20
C LEU A 101 -14.66 -6.84 -7.55
N PRO A 102 -13.90 -7.49 -8.45
CA PRO A 102 -12.58 -7.04 -8.83
C PRO A 102 -12.64 -5.73 -9.61
N ARG A 103 -11.61 -4.90 -9.44
CA ARG A 103 -11.38 -3.68 -10.22
C ARG A 103 -10.10 -3.82 -11.03
N SER A 104 -10.11 -3.27 -12.25
CA SER A 104 -8.99 -3.24 -13.18
C SER A 104 -7.91 -2.25 -12.70
N SER A 105 -6.64 -2.64 -12.76
CA SER A 105 -5.48 -1.76 -12.52
C SER A 105 -5.07 -0.93 -13.75
N GLY A 106 -5.72 -1.13 -14.91
CA GLY A 106 -5.29 -0.57 -16.20
C GLY A 106 -5.19 0.96 -16.23
N LEU A 107 -6.11 1.67 -15.57
CA LEU A 107 -6.02 3.13 -15.49
C LEU A 107 -4.80 3.60 -14.65
N ALA A 108 -4.48 2.91 -13.57
CA ALA A 108 -3.32 3.24 -12.75
C ALA A 108 -2.02 2.88 -13.49
N GLU A 109 -1.97 1.72 -14.13
CA GLU A 109 -0.83 1.23 -14.92
C GLU A 109 -0.52 2.14 -16.12
N SER A 110 -1.53 2.55 -16.88
CA SER A 110 -1.37 3.47 -18.01
C SER A 110 -0.80 4.83 -17.60
N LYS A 111 -0.91 5.19 -16.31
CA LYS A 111 -0.33 6.39 -15.71
C LYS A 111 1.01 6.13 -15.01
N GLY A 112 1.55 4.91 -15.09
CA GLY A 112 2.80 4.52 -14.43
C GLY A 112 2.68 4.33 -12.91
N LEU A 113 1.46 4.23 -12.37
CA LEU A 113 1.17 4.07 -10.94
C LEU A 113 0.95 2.60 -10.59
N VAL A 114 1.90 1.74 -10.97
CA VAL A 114 1.82 0.29 -10.79
C VAL A 114 2.12 -0.06 -9.32
N SER A 115 1.23 -0.80 -8.68
CA SER A 115 1.52 -1.35 -7.34
C SER A 115 2.56 -2.48 -7.47
N PRO A 116 3.67 -2.45 -6.73
CA PRO A 116 4.62 -3.57 -6.71
C PRO A 116 4.09 -4.79 -5.93
N VAL A 117 2.95 -4.65 -5.24
CA VAL A 117 2.34 -5.75 -4.47
C VAL A 117 1.50 -6.60 -5.43
N VAL A 118 2.15 -7.54 -6.10
CA VAL A 118 1.47 -8.60 -6.85
C VAL A 118 0.82 -9.56 -5.85
N VAL A 119 -0.46 -9.36 -5.55
CA VAL A 119 -1.27 -10.41 -4.89
C VAL A 119 -1.85 -11.28 -5.99
N ASN A 120 -1.06 -12.20 -6.56
CA ASN A 120 -1.56 -13.39 -7.25
C ASN A 120 -0.44 -14.43 -7.49
N PRO A 121 -0.60 -15.71 -7.06
CA PRO A 121 0.34 -16.80 -7.32
C PRO A 121 0.42 -17.27 -8.79
N SER A 122 -0.24 -16.57 -9.72
CA SER A 122 -0.47 -17.07 -11.09
C SER A 122 -0.22 -16.03 -12.19
N ALA A 123 0.45 -14.91 -11.89
CA ALA A 123 0.81 -13.94 -12.92
C ALA A 123 2.07 -14.41 -13.68
N THR A 124 1.81 -14.99 -14.85
CA THR A 124 2.76 -15.25 -15.93
C THR A 124 3.62 -14.01 -16.18
N THR A 125 4.94 -14.17 -16.17
CA THR A 125 5.94 -13.15 -16.50
C THR A 125 5.61 -12.45 -17.82
N SER A 126 5.23 -11.17 -17.75
CA SER A 126 5.27 -10.26 -18.90
C SER A 126 6.74 -9.92 -19.21
N PRO A 127 7.25 -10.17 -20.44
CA PRO A 127 8.69 -10.15 -20.75
C PRO A 127 9.31 -8.74 -20.90
N GLY A 128 8.66 -7.69 -20.39
CA GLY A 128 9.03 -6.30 -20.69
C GLY A 128 9.35 -5.41 -19.48
N VAL A 129 9.41 -5.97 -18.26
CA VAL A 129 9.72 -5.17 -17.06
C VAL A 129 11.23 -5.23 -16.79
N PRO A 130 11.91 -4.08 -16.61
CA PRO A 130 13.35 -4.05 -16.30
C PRO A 130 13.68 -4.87 -15.05
N PRO A 131 14.89 -5.46 -14.95
CA PRO A 131 15.25 -6.34 -13.85
C PRO A 131 15.10 -5.66 -12.48
N LEU A 132 14.54 -6.39 -11.52
CA LEU A 132 14.42 -6.06 -10.09
C LEU A 132 15.78 -5.90 -9.36
N GLU A 133 16.88 -5.75 -10.10
CA GLU A 133 18.23 -5.57 -9.56
C GLU A 133 18.39 -4.27 -8.79
N ARG A 134 17.50 -3.28 -9.02
CA ARG A 134 17.45 -2.05 -8.22
C ARG A 134 16.95 -2.27 -6.79
N GLU A 135 16.42 -3.46 -6.48
CA GLU A 135 15.88 -3.84 -5.16
C GLU A 135 16.88 -4.69 -4.33
N GLY A 136 18.16 -4.74 -4.73
CA GLY A 136 19.21 -5.42 -3.95
C GLY A 136 19.13 -6.96 -3.93
N ARG A 137 18.31 -7.56 -4.81
CA ARG A 137 18.14 -9.02 -4.89
C ARG A 137 19.36 -9.68 -5.53
N ARG A 138 20.32 -10.18 -4.73
CA ARG A 138 21.19 -11.28 -5.19
C ARG A 138 20.37 -12.56 -5.26
N ARG A 139 20.31 -13.19 -6.42
CA ARG A 139 19.84 -14.58 -6.52
C ARG A 139 20.96 -15.45 -5.99
N ASP A 140 20.80 -16.02 -4.80
CA ASP A 140 21.63 -17.16 -4.43
C ASP A 140 21.23 -18.32 -5.32
N VAL A 141 22.09 -18.61 -6.30
CA VAL A 141 21.96 -19.78 -7.16
C VAL A 141 22.27 -20.98 -6.28
N ALA A 142 21.23 -21.73 -5.89
CA ALA A 142 21.41 -23.05 -5.31
C ALA A 142 22.14 -23.93 -6.32
N THR A 143 23.41 -24.23 -6.05
CA THR A 143 24.18 -25.22 -6.78
C THR A 143 23.62 -26.61 -6.45
N ALA A 144 23.21 -27.32 -7.50
CA ALA A 144 22.90 -28.75 -7.47
C ALA A 144 24.17 -29.59 -7.21
#